data_AF-A0AAE0ANW3-F1
#
_entry.id   AF-A0AAE0ANW3-F1
#
_cell.length_a   1.000
_cell.length_b   1.000
_cell.length_c   1.000
_cell.angle_alpha   90.00
_cell.angle_beta   90.00
_cell.angle_gamma   90.00
#
_symmetry.space_group_name_H-M   'P 1'
#
loop_
_entity.id
_entity.type
_entity.pdbx_description
1 polymer ?
#
loop_
_entity_poly.entity_id
_entity_poly.type
_entity_poly.pdbx_seq_one_letter_code
_entity_poly.pdbx_strand_id
1 'polypeptide(L)'
;MSRVHIVYGLSKDLCLPGFRVGVIYSYNESVLAAAKKFTRFASISALTQRLLISMLSDTKFTQECIETNRKRIKKIEKGELELWDNIAKINVTPGSACHCIEPGWFRCCFTTLAQEDIPVVIERIRKVAETSTSSG
;
A
#
# COMPACT_ATOMS: atom_id res chain seq x y z
N MET A 1 27.85 2.88 -5.98
CA MET A 1 26.62 2.15 -5.55
C MET A 1 26.55 1.86 -4.05
N SER A 2 27.59 2.06 -3.23
CA SER A 2 27.61 1.73 -1.79
C SER A 2 26.74 2.60 -0.87
N ARG A 3 26.04 3.60 -1.43
CA ARG A 3 25.12 4.50 -0.71
C ARG A 3 23.65 4.25 -1.02
N VAL A 4 23.35 3.28 -1.89
CA VAL A 4 21.98 2.91 -2.24
C VAL A 4 21.61 1.66 -1.47
N HIS A 5 20.45 1.71 -0.82
CA HIS A 5 19.91 0.66 0.02
C HIS A 5 18.44 0.51 -0.32
N ILE A 6 17.96 -0.73 -0.43
CA ILE A 6 16.56 -1.03 -0.74
C ILE A 6 15.92 -1.59 0.52
N VAL A 7 14.78 -1.04 0.89
CA VAL A 7 13.91 -1.58 1.94
C VAL A 7 12.63 -2.05 1.27
N TYR A 8 12.31 -3.32 1.45
CA TYR A 8 11.15 -3.96 0.83
C TYR A 8 10.33 -4.71 1.89
N GLY A 9 9.03 -4.89 1.64
CA GLY A 9 8.17 -5.64 2.56
C GLY A 9 6.91 -6.13 1.88
N LEU A 10 6.39 -7.27 2.33
CA LEU A 10 5.30 -7.99 1.64
C LEU A 10 3.89 -7.44 1.97
N SER A 11 3.80 -6.45 2.86
CA SER A 11 2.53 -5.95 3.39
C SER A 11 1.61 -5.38 2.32
N LYS A 12 2.18 -4.71 1.31
CA LYS A 12 1.42 -3.98 0.28
C LYS A 12 1.29 -4.77 -1.02
N ASP A 13 2.35 -5.47 -1.43
CA ASP A 13 2.38 -6.14 -2.73
C ASP A 13 1.70 -7.51 -2.72
N LEU A 14 1.78 -8.25 -1.60
CA LEU A 14 1.16 -9.56 -1.43
C LEU A 14 -0.02 -9.56 -0.46
N CYS A 15 -0.44 -8.39 0.01
CA CYS A 15 -1.50 -8.26 1.02
C CYS A 15 -1.24 -9.13 2.27
N LEU A 16 0.03 -9.24 2.70
CA LEU A 16 0.43 -9.95 3.91
C LEU A 16 0.84 -9.01 5.05
N PRO A 17 0.03 -7.99 5.41
CA PRO A 17 0.33 -7.11 6.53
C PRO A 17 0.02 -7.80 7.86
N GLY A 18 -0.06 -9.13 7.96
CA GLY A 18 -0.05 -9.87 9.24
C GLY A 18 1.31 -10.51 9.53
N PHE A 19 2.11 -10.77 8.48
CA PHE A 19 3.27 -11.64 8.55
C PHE A 19 4.56 -10.93 8.98
N ARG A 20 4.54 -9.59 9.05
CA ARG A 20 5.66 -8.76 9.53
C ARG A 20 6.99 -9.02 8.81
N VAL A 21 6.94 -9.20 7.50
CA VAL A 21 8.11 -9.49 6.69
C VAL A 21 8.65 -8.23 6.03
N GLY A 22 9.88 -7.88 6.41
CA GLY A 22 10.68 -6.81 5.83
C GLY A 22 12.04 -7.34 5.38
N VAL A 23 12.57 -6.77 4.32
CA VAL A 23 13.86 -7.13 3.70
C VAL A 23 14.67 -5.85 3.51
N ILE A 24 15.94 -5.90 3.89
CA ILE A 24 16.93 -4.87 3.58
C ILE A 24 17.94 -5.47 2.61
N TYR A 25 18.13 -4.81 1.48
CA TYR A 25 19.14 -5.15 0.50
C TYR A 25 20.13 -4.00 0.33
N SER A 26 21.42 -4.29 0.42
CA SER A 26 22.47 -3.29 0.28
C SER A 26 23.77 -3.92 -0.19
N TYR A 27 24.54 -3.18 -1.00
CA TYR A 27 25.93 -3.50 -1.35
C TYR A 27 26.95 -3.00 -0.31
N ASN A 28 26.50 -2.37 0.79
CA ASN A 28 27.38 -1.85 1.83
C ASN A 28 27.43 -2.83 3.02
N GLU A 29 28.58 -3.48 3.18
CA GLU A 29 28.79 -4.49 4.22
C GLU A 29 28.60 -3.96 5.64
N SER A 30 28.97 -2.70 5.91
CA SER A 30 28.76 -2.10 7.23
C SER A 30 27.26 -1.97 7.54
N VAL A 31 26.45 -1.61 6.54
CA VAL A 31 24.99 -1.55 6.68
C VAL A 31 24.39 -2.93 6.85
N LEU A 32 24.84 -3.94 6.10
CA LEU A 32 24.40 -5.32 6.28
C LEU A 32 24.76 -5.88 7.66
N ALA A 33 25.96 -5.58 8.16
CA ALA A 33 26.41 -6.01 9.49
C ALA A 33 25.56 -5.36 10.59
N ALA A 34 25.23 -4.07 10.47
CA ALA A 34 24.32 -3.41 11.40
C ALA A 34 22.90 -3.99 11.33
N ALA A 35 22.35 -4.16 10.12
CA ALA A 35 21.02 -4.72 9.92
C ALA A 35 20.88 -6.12 10.52
N LYS A 36 21.87 -7.00 10.33
CA LYS A 36 21.94 -8.34 10.95
C LYS A 36 21.94 -8.31 12.48
N LYS A 37 22.50 -7.27 13.11
CA LYS A 37 22.40 -7.12 14.57
C LYS A 37 21.00 -6.70 15.01
N PHE A 38 20.34 -5.86 14.21
CA PHE A 38 18.95 -5.43 14.49
C PHE A 38 17.92 -6.55 14.29
N THR A 39 18.15 -7.51 13.38
CA THR A 39 17.21 -8.64 13.20
C THR A 39 17.01 -9.47 14.47
N ARG A 40 17.94 -9.42 15.43
CA ARG A 40 17.77 -10.07 16.75
C ARG A 40 16.52 -9.58 17.49
N PHE A 41 16.11 -8.33 17.30
CA PHE A 41 14.95 -7.74 17.97
C PHE A 41 13.65 -7.84 17.16
N ALA A 42 13.75 -8.18 15.87
CA ALA A 42 12.64 -8.18 14.93
C ALA A 42 12.71 -9.37 13.95
N SER A 43 13.07 -10.55 14.46
CA SER A 43 13.21 -11.75 13.63
C SER A 43 11.84 -12.24 13.15
N ILE A 44 11.77 -12.63 11.88
CA ILE A 44 10.56 -13.26 11.32
C ILE A 44 10.43 -14.67 11.92
N SER A 45 9.21 -15.08 12.27
CA SER A 45 8.96 -16.44 12.80
C SER A 45 9.41 -17.53 11.82
N ALA A 46 9.97 -18.64 12.31
CA ALA A 46 10.43 -19.73 11.45
C ALA A 46 9.30 -20.36 10.61
N LEU A 47 8.07 -20.37 11.15
CA LEU A 47 6.89 -20.85 10.41
C LEU A 47 6.58 -19.92 9.22
N THR A 48 6.57 -18.61 9.45
CA THR A 48 6.36 -17.60 8.40
C THR A 48 7.46 -17.71 7.34
N GLN A 49 8.72 -17.90 7.73
CA GLN A 49 9.82 -18.09 6.78
C GLN A 49 9.59 -19.32 5.89
N ARG A 50 9.24 -20.48 6.46
CA ARG A 50 8.96 -21.70 5.68
C ARG A 50 7.79 -21.52 4.72
N LEU A 51 6.70 -20.92 5.19
CA LEU A 51 5.55 -20.64 4.36
C LEU A 51 5.92 -19.73 3.18
N LEU A 52 6.67 -18.66 3.44
CA LEU A 52 7.09 -17.73 2.41
C LEU A 52 8.07 -18.35 1.42
N ILE A 53 9.01 -19.18 1.87
CA ILE A 53 9.90 -19.91 0.96
C ILE A 53 9.08 -20.78 0.01
N SER A 54 8.12 -21.55 0.53
CA SER A 54 7.25 -22.39 -0.30
C SER A 54 6.42 -21.56 -1.29
N MET A 55 5.82 -20.46 -0.82
CA MET A 55 4.94 -19.61 -1.61
C MET A 55 5.70 -18.85 -2.70
N LEU A 56 6.86 -18.28 -2.37
CA LEU A 56 7.67 -17.46 -3.30
C LEU A 56 8.51 -18.32 -4.26
N SER A 57 8.77 -19.58 -3.92
CA SER A 57 9.42 -20.54 -4.84
C SER A 57 8.46 -21.02 -5.93
N ASP A 58 7.14 -20.92 -5.73
CA ASP A 58 6.15 -21.17 -6.76
C ASP A 58 6.12 -19.98 -7.74
N THR A 59 6.87 -20.14 -8.84
CA THR A 59 6.98 -19.13 -9.88
C THR A 59 5.68 -18.91 -10.62
N LYS A 60 4.82 -19.94 -10.75
CA LYS A 60 3.51 -19.83 -11.39
C LYS A 60 2.60 -18.95 -10.54
N PHE A 61 2.51 -19.25 -9.24
CA PHE A 61 1.75 -18.43 -8.29
C PHE A 61 2.27 -16.99 -8.27
N THR A 62 3.58 -16.79 -8.19
CA THR A 62 4.18 -15.45 -8.10
C THR A 62 3.87 -14.60 -9.34
N GLN A 63 4.00 -15.16 -10.54
CA GLN A 63 3.67 -14.45 -11.78
C GLN A 63 2.19 -14.12 -11.87
N GLU A 64 1.32 -15.09 -11.57
CA GLU A 64 -0.13 -14.89 -11.60
C GLU A 64 -0.58 -13.83 -10.58
N CYS A 65 0.01 -13.83 -9.38
CA CYS A 65 -0.25 -12.82 -8.35
C CYS A 65 0.13 -11.42 -8.83
N ILE A 66 1.33 -11.24 -9.39
CA ILE A 66 1.80 -9.95 -9.92
C ILE A 66 0.90 -9.46 -11.07
N GLU A 67 0.60 -10.34 -12.03
CA GLU A 67 -0.24 -10.07 -13.19
C GLU A 67 -1.65 -9.66 -12.77
N THR A 68 -2.25 -10.40 -11.83
CA THR A 68 -3.59 -10.16 -11.31
C THR A 68 -3.65 -8.86 -10.51
N ASN A 69 -2.66 -8.60 -9.65
CA ASN A 69 -2.59 -7.36 -8.88
C ASN A 69 -2.45 -6.15 -9.81
N ARG A 70 -1.58 -6.22 -10.84
CA ARG A 70 -1.46 -5.15 -11.84
C ARG A 70 -2.78 -4.91 -12.59
N LYS A 71 -3.48 -5.96 -13.01
CA LYS A 71 -4.78 -5.83 -13.71
C LYS A 71 -5.84 -5.18 -12.81
N ARG A 72 -5.94 -5.60 -11.55
CA ARG A 72 -6.88 -5.04 -10.57
C ARG A 72 -6.57 -3.58 -10.27
N ILE A 73 -5.30 -3.24 -10.02
CA ILE A 73 -4.87 -1.86 -9.75
C ILE A 73 -5.17 -0.96 -10.95
N LYS A 74 -4.83 -1.36 -12.18
CA LYS A 74 -5.14 -0.58 -13.39
C LYS A 74 -6.65 -0.39 -13.61
N LYS A 75 -7.46 -1.42 -13.31
CA LYS A 75 -8.93 -1.30 -13.38
C LYS A 75 -9.45 -0.27 -12.37
N ILE A 76 -8.87 -0.24 -11.16
CA ILE A 76 -9.22 0.73 -10.12
C ILE A 76 -8.76 2.12 -10.52
N GLU A 77 -7.52 2.30 -11.01
CA GLU A 77 -6.98 3.59 -11.48
C GLU A 77 -7.85 4.22 -12.58
N LYS A 78 -8.37 3.41 -13.52
CA LYS A 78 -9.32 3.89 -14.52
C LYS A 78 -10.63 4.38 -13.89
N GLY A 79 -11.16 3.63 -12.92
CA GLY A 79 -12.34 4.06 -12.16
C GLY A 79 -12.07 5.25 -11.24
N GLU A 80 -10.82 5.47 -10.80
CA GLU A 80 -10.38 6.58 -9.96
C GLU A 80 -10.38 7.90 -10.73
N LEU A 81 -9.89 7.92 -11.98
CA LEU A 81 -9.95 9.12 -12.82
C LEU A 81 -11.40 9.57 -13.09
N GLU A 82 -12.33 8.61 -13.21
CA GLU A 82 -13.77 8.88 -13.32
C GLU A 82 -14.39 9.36 -11.99
N LEU A 83 -13.75 9.04 -10.85
CA LEU A 83 -14.18 9.41 -9.50
C LEU A 83 -13.63 10.77 -9.03
N TRP A 84 -12.50 11.22 -9.58
CA TRP A 84 -11.78 12.42 -9.11
C TRP A 84 -12.59 13.71 -9.30
N ASP A 85 -13.56 13.74 -10.20
CA ASP A 85 -14.44 14.90 -10.34
C ASP A 85 -15.43 15.08 -9.17
N ASN A 86 -15.53 14.13 -8.23
CA ASN A 86 -16.57 14.17 -7.19
C ASN A 86 -16.12 13.44 -5.89
N ILE A 87 -15.37 14.07 -4.96
CA ILE A 87 -14.86 13.43 -3.71
C ILE A 87 -15.39 14.04 -2.39
N ALA A 88 -15.85 13.17 -1.45
CA ALA A 88 -15.91 13.34 0.02
C ALA A 88 -16.26 12.07 0.88
N LYS A 89 -15.89 12.00 2.16
CA LYS A 89 -16.27 10.88 3.09
C LYS A 89 -15.79 9.45 2.75
N ILE A 90 -14.66 9.34 2.05
CA ILE A 90 -13.75 8.19 2.19
C ILE A 90 -12.82 8.47 3.38
N ASN A 91 -12.29 7.42 4.04
CA ASN A 91 -11.22 7.59 5.02
C ASN A 91 -9.95 8.06 4.29
N VAL A 92 -9.84 9.36 4.13
CA VAL A 92 -8.74 10.04 3.46
C VAL A 92 -7.77 10.57 4.50
N THR A 93 -6.47 10.44 4.22
CA THR A 93 -5.44 11.03 5.06
C THR A 93 -5.15 12.43 4.55
N PRO A 94 -5.31 13.50 5.36
CA PRO A 94 -4.98 14.85 4.93
C PRO A 94 -3.48 14.94 4.62
N GLY A 95 -3.12 15.70 3.59
CA GLY A 95 -1.73 15.86 3.13
C GLY A 95 -0.80 16.39 4.22
N SER A 96 -1.30 17.22 5.14
CA SER A 96 -0.55 17.69 6.31
C SER A 96 -0.07 16.55 7.23
N ALA A 97 -0.82 15.46 7.36
CA ALA A 97 -0.40 14.26 8.10
C ALA A 97 0.69 13.46 7.35
N CYS A 98 0.96 13.79 6.09
CA CYS A 98 2.03 13.24 5.26
C CYS A 98 3.11 14.29 4.93
N HIS A 99 3.19 15.39 5.69
CA HIS A 99 4.14 16.49 5.49
C HIS A 99 4.03 17.23 4.13
N CYS A 100 2.84 17.25 3.52
CA CYS A 100 2.57 18.09 2.35
C CYS A 100 2.58 19.57 2.75
N ILE A 101 3.34 20.39 2.02
CA ILE A 101 3.49 21.83 2.28
C ILE A 101 2.27 22.64 1.87
N GLU A 102 1.49 22.15 0.90
CA GLU A 102 0.32 22.82 0.37
C GLU A 102 -0.95 22.27 1.04
N PRO A 103 -1.82 23.13 1.61
CA PRO A 103 -3.10 22.70 2.15
C PRO A 103 -4.07 22.28 1.02
N GLY A 104 -5.03 21.42 1.34
CA GLY A 104 -6.07 20.97 0.40
C GLY A 104 -5.80 19.62 -0.29
N TRP A 105 -4.60 19.05 -0.13
CA TRP A 105 -4.28 17.71 -0.63
C TRP A 105 -4.77 16.59 0.31
N PHE A 106 -5.24 15.49 -0.27
CA PHE A 106 -5.71 14.31 0.45
C PHE A 106 -5.19 13.02 -0.21
N ARG A 107 -4.81 12.04 0.60
CA ARG A 107 -4.47 10.69 0.15
C ARG A 107 -5.65 9.75 0.38
N CYS A 108 -6.13 9.10 -0.67
CA CYS A 108 -7.16 8.07 -0.62
C CYS A 108 -6.54 6.67 -0.75
N CYS A 109 -6.96 5.71 0.09
CA CYS A 109 -6.53 4.31 -0.01
C CYS A 109 -7.69 3.47 -0.56
N PHE A 110 -7.53 2.95 -1.77
CA PHE A 110 -8.59 2.27 -2.54
C PHE A 110 -8.39 0.76 -2.68
N THR A 111 -7.23 0.22 -2.28
CA THR A 111 -6.88 -1.20 -2.45
C THR A 111 -7.66 -2.15 -1.52
N THR A 112 -8.50 -1.62 -0.63
CA THR A 112 -9.30 -2.40 0.34
C THR A 112 -10.81 -2.35 0.08
N LEU A 113 -11.27 -1.67 -0.98
CA LEU A 113 -12.69 -1.56 -1.30
C LEU A 113 -13.10 -2.64 -2.31
N ALA A 114 -14.23 -3.30 -2.06
CA ALA A 114 -14.84 -4.20 -3.04
C ALA A 114 -15.58 -3.40 -4.12
N GLN A 115 -15.81 -3.97 -5.30
CA GLN A 115 -16.41 -3.24 -6.43
C GLN A 115 -17.84 -2.79 -6.10
N GLU A 116 -18.56 -3.57 -5.30
CA GLU A 116 -19.90 -3.33 -4.80
C GLU A 116 -19.99 -2.20 -3.76
N ASP A 117 -18.88 -1.86 -3.10
CA ASP A 117 -18.85 -0.76 -2.12
C ASP A 117 -18.68 0.61 -2.79
N ILE A 118 -18.22 0.62 -4.05
CA ILE A 118 -17.92 1.83 -4.82
C ILE A 118 -19.15 2.76 -4.92
N PRO A 119 -20.36 2.29 -5.29
CA PRO A 119 -21.54 3.15 -5.38
C PRO A 119 -21.96 3.77 -4.04
N VAL A 120 -21.81 3.03 -2.94
CA VAL A 120 -22.14 3.50 -1.58
C VAL A 120 -21.18 4.60 -1.14
N VAL A 121 -19.90 4.44 -1.47
CA VAL A 121 -18.87 5.45 -1.22
C VAL A 121 -19.17 6.73 -2.02
N ILE A 122 -19.51 6.63 -3.31
CA ILE A 122 -19.92 7.75 -4.18
C ILE A 122 -21.09 8.55 -3.60
N GLU A 123 -22.09 7.86 -3.06
CA GLU A 123 -23.26 8.55 -2.51
C GLU A 123 -22.94 9.30 -1.19
N ARG A 124 -22.05 8.75 -0.35
CA ARG A 124 -21.58 9.42 0.88
C ARG A 124 -20.74 10.66 0.58
N ILE A 125 -19.97 10.57 -0.50
CA ILE A 125 -19.23 11.67 -1.10
C ILE A 125 -20.16 12.81 -1.48
N ARG A 126 -21.11 12.55 -2.38
CA ARG A 126 -21.99 13.57 -2.94
C ARG A 126 -22.65 14.42 -1.86
N LYS A 127 -23.16 13.78 -0.79
CA LYS A 127 -23.78 14.45 0.37
C LYS A 127 -22.86 15.42 1.12
N VAL A 128 -21.55 15.20 1.13
CA VAL A 128 -20.60 16.07 1.84
C VAL A 128 -20.12 17.23 1.00
N ALA A 129 -19.89 17.02 -0.29
CA ALA A 129 -19.58 18.12 -1.20
C ALA A 129 -20.71 19.16 -1.19
N GLU A 130 -21.96 18.71 -1.27
CA GLU A 130 -23.17 19.56 -1.24
C GLU A 130 -23.31 20.37 0.08
N THR A 131 -22.91 19.79 1.22
CA THR A 131 -22.95 20.50 2.52
C THR A 131 -21.81 21.50 2.70
N SER A 132 -20.69 21.32 1.99
CA SER A 132 -19.51 22.19 2.06
C SER A 132 -19.66 23.48 1.23
N THR A 133 -20.43 23.44 0.14
CA THR A 133 -20.72 24.60 -0.72
C THR A 133 -21.87 25.48 -0.20
N SER A 134 -22.57 25.06 0.85
CA SER A 134 -23.76 25.76 1.39
C SER A 134 -23.46 26.67 2.59
N SER A 135 -22.19 26.86 2.94
CA SER A 135 -21.74 27.67 4.10
C SER A 135 -20.69 28.74 3.73
N GLY A 136 -20.67 29.17 2.47
CA GLY A 136 -19.93 30.33 1.97
C GLY A 136 -20.87 31.45 1.55
#